data_AF-A0A3D3IUI4-F1
#
_entry.id   AF-A0A3D3IUI4-F1
#
_cell.length_a   1.000
_cell.length_b   1.000
_cell.length_c   1.000
_cell.angle_alpha   90.00
_cell.angle_beta   90.00
_cell.angle_gamma   90.00
#
_symmetry.space_group_name_H-M   'P 1'
#
loop_
_entity.id
_entity.type
_entity.pdbx_description
1 polymer ?
#
loop_
_entity_poly.entity_id
_entity_poly.type
_entity_poly.pdbx_seq_one_letter_code
_entity_poly.pdbx_strand_id
1 'polypeptide(L)' 'MTTISISQLKMNPSPIIALASDYPIAVENRNKVKAYIVGKQLFEKIISLLEDSLDTKEVKKADFAKGKNFETVARDLGI' A
#
# COMPACT_ATOMS: atom_id res chain seq x y z
N MET A 1 4.25 -10.46 15.33
CA MET A 1 4.69 -10.58 13.92
C MET A 1 5.16 -12.01 13.72
N THR A 2 4.51 -12.74 12.82
CA THR A 2 4.86 -14.15 12.55
C THR A 2 6.09 -14.21 11.67
N THR A 3 7.02 -15.10 12.02
CA THR A 3 8.27 -15.29 11.27
C THR A 3 8.37 -16.73 10.81
N ILE A 4 8.75 -16.93 9.56
CA ILE A 4 8.96 -18.26 8.96
C ILE A 4 10.30 -18.31 8.24
N SER A 5 10.85 -19.52 8.10
CA SER A 5 12.00 -19.73 7.23
C SER A 5 11.60 -19.80 5.75
N ILE A 6 12.54 -19.46 4.86
CA ILE A 6 12.39 -19.65 3.41
C ILE A 6 12.10 -21.11 3.04
N SER A 7 12.59 -22.07 3.83
CA SER A 7 12.29 -23.49 3.63
C SER A 7 10.83 -23.83 3.92
N GLN A 8 10.26 -23.30 5.02
CA GLN A 8 8.83 -23.46 5.34
C GLN A 8 7.94 -22.84 4.26
N LEU A 9 8.29 -21.65 3.77
CA LEU A 9 7.58 -21.00 2.66
C LEU A 9 7.53 -21.88 1.42
N LYS A 10 8.66 -22.46 1.03
CA LYS A 10 8.74 -23.34 -0.15
C LYS A 10 7.93 -24.62 0.01
N MET A 11 7.88 -25.18 1.22
CA MET A 11 7.13 -26.42 1.48
C MET A 11 5.61 -26.18 1.48
N ASN A 12 5.16 -25.05 2.04
CA ASN A 12 3.72 -24.79 2.27
C ASN A 12 3.32 -23.36 1.85
N PRO A 13 3.43 -22.99 0.55
CA PRO A 13 3.23 -21.61 0.12
C PRO A 13 1.79 -21.12 0.34
N SER A 14 0.78 -21.90 -0.04
CA SER A 14 -0.62 -21.45 0.01
C SER A 14 -1.12 -21.17 1.43
N PRO A 15 -0.92 -22.06 2.43
CA PRO A 15 -1.33 -21.77 3.81
C PRO A 15 -0.60 -20.55 4.39
N ILE A 16 0.68 -20.38 4.06
CA ILE A 16 1.48 -19.25 4.53
C ILE A 16 0.99 -17.93 3.93
N ILE A 17 0.66 -17.91 2.64
CA ILE A 17 0.08 -16.73 1.99
C ILE A 17 -1.28 -16.39 2.62
N ALA A 18 -2.11 -17.39 2.93
CA ALA A 18 -3.40 -17.19 3.58
C ALA A 18 -3.25 -16.57 4.99
N LEU A 19 -2.23 -17.00 5.75
CA LEU A 19 -1.91 -16.42 7.07
C LEU A 19 -1.48 -14.94 6.99
N ALA A 20 -1.00 -14.48 5.83
CA ALA A 20 -0.56 -13.10 5.62
C ALA A 20 -1.70 -12.12 5.31
N SER A 21 -2.96 -12.55 5.43
CA SER A 21 -4.14 -11.75 5.07
C SER A 21 -4.31 -10.50 5.94
N ASP A 22 -4.16 -10.64 7.26
CA ASP A 22 -4.37 -9.54 8.22
C ASP A 22 -3.07 -8.88 8.68
N TYR A 23 -1.98 -9.66 8.74
CA TYR A 23 -0.67 -9.18 9.21
C TYR A 23 0.47 -9.68 8.32
N PRO A 24 1.51 -8.86 8.07
CA PRO A 24 2.66 -9.32 7.31
C PRO A 24 3.41 -10.45 8.01
N ILE A 25 3.92 -11.39 7.22
CA ILE A 25 4.75 -12.50 7.70
C ILE A 25 6.20 -12.23 7.31
N ALA A 26 7.10 -12.23 8.28
CA ALA A 26 8.53 -12.11 8.03
C ALA A 26 9.10 -13.44 7.50
N VAL A 27 9.90 -13.36 6.43
CA VAL A 27 10.58 -14.52 5.84
C VAL A 27 12.06 -14.41 6.12
N GLU A 28 12.60 -15.42 6.80
CA GLU A 28 14.01 -15.51 7.15
C GLU A 28 14.78 -16.46 6.24
N ASN A 29 16.04 -16.09 5.99
CA ASN A 29 17.04 -16.97 5.42
C ASN A 29 18.33 -16.84 6.24
N ARG A 30 18.83 -17.97 6.77
CA ARG A 30 19.98 -18.01 7.69
C ARG A 30 19.80 -17.06 8.89
N ASN A 31 18.64 -17.17 9.56
CA ASN A 31 18.28 -16.40 10.77
C ASN A 31 18.30 -14.87 10.59
N LYS A 32 18.06 -14.41 9.36
CA LYS A 32 17.92 -12.98 9.04
C LYS A 32 16.68 -12.78 8.20
N VAL A 33 15.82 -11.84 8.59
CA VAL A 33 14.67 -11.42 7.79
C VAL A 33 15.17 -10.88 6.45
N LYS A 34 14.64 -11.43 5.36
CA LYS A 34 14.98 -11.06 3.98
C LYS A 34 13.80 -10.47 3.22
N ALA A 35 12.57 -10.81 3.61
CA ALA A 35 11.37 -10.36 2.95
C ALA A 35 10.19 -10.35 3.94
N TYR A 36 9.11 -9.70 3.52
CA TYR A 36 7.79 -9.81 4.13
C TYR A 36 6.80 -10.30 3.09
N ILE A 37 5.93 -11.22 3.47
CA ILE A 37 4.74 -11.57 2.69
C ILE A 37 3.60 -10.71 3.22
N VAL A 38 2.94 -9.99 2.31
CA VAL A 38 1.78 -9.16 2.61
C VAL A 38 0.63 -9.67 1.74
N GLY A 39 -0.50 -10.02 2.35
CA GLY A 39 -1.70 -10.40 1.61
C GLY A 39 -2.20 -9.28 0.71
N LYS A 40 -2.89 -9.62 -0.39
CA LYS A 40 -3.36 -8.67 -1.40
C LYS A 40 -4.14 -7.49 -0.78
N GLN A 41 -5.17 -7.79 0.00
CA GLN A 41 -6.06 -6.78 0.57
C GLN A 41 -5.32 -5.86 1.56
N LEU A 42 -4.42 -6.44 2.36
CA LEU A 42 -3.59 -5.67 3.27
C LEU A 42 -2.64 -4.74 2.52
N PHE A 43 -1.99 -5.23 1.46
CA PHE A 43 -1.14 -4.42 0.60
C PHE A 43 -1.90 -3.25 -0.02
N GLU A 44 -3.05 -3.53 -0.65
CA GLU A 44 -3.91 -2.51 -1.26
C GLU A 44 -4.36 -1.44 -0.25
N LYS A 45 -4.74 -1.87 0.96
CA LYS A 45 -5.11 -0.96 2.05
C LYS A 45 -3.94 -0.08 2.50
N ILE A 46 -2.73 -0.64 2.61
CA ILE A 46 -1.53 0.13 2.97
C ILE A 46 -1.26 1.20 1.90
N ILE A 47 -1.32 0.84 0.62
CA ILE A 47 -1.10 1.78 -0.48
C ILE A 47 -2.14 2.89 -0.47
N SER A 48 -3.43 2.55 -0.38
CA SER A 48 -4.51 3.55 -0.33
C SER A 48 -4.34 4.53 0.83
N LEU A 49 -3.98 4.06 2.02
CA LEU A 49 -3.75 4.95 3.17
C LEU A 49 -2.52 5.86 2.99
N LEU A 50 -1.48 5.38 2.31
CA LEU A 50 -0.30 6.17 2.00
C LEU A 50 -0.63 7.26 0.98
N GLU A 51 -1.35 6.92 -0.08
CA GLU A 51 -1.83 7.86 -1.10
C GLU A 51 -2.72 8.93 -0.47
N ASP A 52 -3.75 8.53 0.28
CA ASP A 52 -4.64 9.46 1.00
C ASP A 52 -3.86 10.41 1.92
N SER A 53 -2.83 9.90 2.62
CA SER A 53 -2.01 10.72 3.50
C SER A 53 -1.15 11.73 2.73
N LEU A 54 -0.64 11.36 1.55
CA LEU A 54 0.13 12.26 0.70
C LEU A 54 -0.78 13.34 0.10
N ASP A 55 -1.93 12.95 -0.42
CA ASP A 55 -2.92 13.87 -0.98
C ASP A 55 -3.42 14.85 0.07
N THR A 56 -3.75 14.36 1.27
CA THR A 56 -4.13 15.22 2.41
C THR A 56 -3.06 16.25 2.73
N LYS A 57 -1.78 15.88 2.62
CA LYS A 57 -0.66 16.81 2.88
C LYS A 57 -0.57 17.88 1.81
N GLU A 58 -0.77 17.55 0.54
CA GLU A 58 -0.73 18.52 -0.55
C GLU A 58 -1.96 19.43 -0.56
N VAL A 59 -3.16 18.90 -0.29
CA VAL A 59 -4.39 19.70 -0.10
C VAL A 59 -4.21 20.74 1.01
N LYS A 60 -3.56 20.37 2.12
CA LYS A 60 -3.28 21.32 3.22
C LYS A 60 -2.29 22.42 2.86
N LYS A 61 -1.38 22.16 1.90
CA LYS A 61 -0.41 23.16 1.41
C LYS A 61 -0.98 24.01 0.27
N ALA A 62 -2.02 23.54 -0.41
CA ALA A 62 -2.57 24.20 -1.56
C ALA A 62 -3.16 25.56 -1.19
N ASP A 63 -2.76 26.60 -1.93
CA ASP A 63 -3.38 27.90 -1.86
C ASP A 63 -4.58 27.94 -2.82
N PHE A 64 -5.77 27.67 -2.28
CA PHE A 64 -7.00 27.61 -3.06
C PHE A 64 -7.42 28.96 -3.66
N ALA A 65 -6.83 30.08 -3.21
CA ALA A 65 -7.08 31.40 -3.83
C ALA A 65 -6.48 31.50 -5.24
N LYS A 66 -5.50 30.66 -5.59
CA LYS A 66 -4.92 30.54 -6.94
C LYS A 66 -5.67 29.55 -7.83
N GLY A 67 -6.76 28.96 -7.34
CA GLY A 67 -7.57 28.02 -8.12
C GLY A 67 -8.24 28.69 -9.31
N LYS A 68 -8.42 27.94 -10.40
CA LYS A 68 -9.27 28.36 -11.52
C LYS A 68 -10.71 27.91 -11.26
N ASN A 69 -11.68 28.71 -11.71
CA ASN A 69 -13.09 28.32 -11.68
C ASN A 69 -13.32 27.07 -12.55
N PHE A 70 -13.99 26.06 -11.98
CA PHE A 70 -14.22 24.77 -12.64
C PHE A 70 -14.93 24.92 -13.99
N GLU A 71 -15.95 25.79 -14.08
CA GLU A 71 -16.74 25.94 -15.31
C GLU A 71 -15.95 26.59 -16.45
N THR A 72 -14.96 27.40 -16.09
CA THR A 72 -14.04 27.98 -17.06
C THR A 72 -13.10 26.90 -17.61
N VAL A 73 -12.59 26.04 -16.73
CA VAL A 73 -11.70 24.93 -17.12
C VAL A 73 -12.45 23.87 -17.93
N ALA A 74 -13.67 23.51 -17.53
CA ALA A 74 -14.52 22.56 -18.27
C ALA A 74 -14.81 23.06 -19.69
N ARG A 75 -15.19 24.33 -19.82
CA ARG A 75 -15.36 24.99 -21.13
C ARG A 75 -14.07 24.95 -21.97
N ASP A 76 -12.91 25.24 -21.39
CA ASP A 76 -11.62 25.21 -22.10
C ASP A 76 -11.24 23.79 -22.56
N LEU A 77 -11.65 22.76 -21.82
CA LEU A 77 -11.40 21.35 -22.12
C LEU A 77 -12.45 20.71 -23.04
N GLY A 78 -13.54 21.42 -23.35
CA GLY A 78 -14.62 20.93 -24.21
C GLY A 78 -15.43 19.79 -23.60
N ILE A 79 -15.50 19.71 -22.27
CA ILE A 79 -16.31 18.74 -21.50
C ILE A 79 -17.42 19.44 -20.73
#